data_AF-A0AAD3MVX9-F1
#
_entry.id   AF-A0AAD3MVX9-F1
#
_cell.length_a   1.000
_cell.length_b   1.000
_cell.length_c   1.000
_cell.angle_alpha   90.00
_cell.angle_beta   90.00
_cell.angle_gamma   90.00
#
_symmetry.space_group_name_H-M   'P 1'
#
loop_
_entity.id
_entity.type
_entity.pdbx_description
1 polymer ?
#
loop_
_entity_poly.entity_id
_entity_poly.type
_entity_poly.pdbx_seq_one_letter_code
_entity_poly.pdbx_strand_id
1 'polypeptide(L)'
;MESQNLVDDLSPKKNTVLKLSNGPVVGSRKRPSEGNYEKEKEHCIALFDQWSEADQVEFVERLISRMCHYQHGHINSYLKPMLQRDFITALPAQGLDHIAENILSFLDARSLCSAELVCKEWQRVISEGMLWKKLIERMVRTDPLWKGLSERHQWEKYLFKNRTSEVPPNSYYHSLYPKIIQDIETIEANWRCGRHNLQRIQCRSENSKGVYCLQYDDDKIISGLRDNSIK
;
A
#
# COMPACT_ATOMS: atom_id res chain seq x y z
N MET A 1 1.50 -38.09 69.16
CA MET A 1 2.81 -37.44 68.95
C MET A 1 2.68 -36.61 67.69
N GLU A 2 2.68 -35.29 67.88
CA GLU A 2 3.25 -34.25 66.99
C GLU A 2 2.90 -34.18 65.48
N SER A 3 2.58 -32.93 65.08
CA SER A 3 2.91 -32.29 63.79
C SER A 3 2.05 -32.69 62.57
N GLN A 4 1.47 -31.81 61.75
CA GLN A 4 1.67 -30.38 61.47
C GLN A 4 0.41 -29.80 60.78
N ASN A 5 0.07 -28.56 61.16
CA ASN A 5 -0.54 -27.44 60.42
C ASN A 5 -1.57 -27.70 59.29
N LEU A 6 -2.83 -27.36 59.56
CA LEU A 6 -3.79 -26.78 58.61
C LEU A 6 -4.69 -25.83 59.42
N VAL A 7 -4.64 -24.53 59.12
CA VAL A 7 -5.59 -23.54 59.65
C VAL A 7 -6.20 -22.83 58.44
N ASP A 8 -7.50 -23.07 58.24
CA ASP A 8 -8.38 -22.32 57.36
C ASP A 8 -8.52 -20.87 57.86
N ASP A 9 -8.29 -19.89 56.98
CA ASP A 9 -8.93 -18.57 57.14
C ASP A 9 -9.21 -17.94 55.78
N LEU A 10 -10.50 -17.91 55.44
CA LEU A 10 -11.08 -17.24 54.27
C LEU A 10 -11.38 -15.79 54.65
N SER A 11 -10.59 -14.84 54.12
CA SER A 11 -10.99 -13.43 54.09
C SER A 11 -10.93 -12.86 52.65
N PRO A 12 -12.02 -12.23 52.15
CA PRO A 12 -12.02 -11.62 50.83
C PRO A 12 -11.42 -10.21 50.85
N LYS A 13 -10.49 -9.99 49.91
CA LYS A 13 -9.81 -8.71 49.63
C LYS A 13 -10.83 -7.58 49.38
N LYS A 14 -10.76 -6.53 50.20
CA LYS A 14 -11.50 -5.27 49.97
C LYS A 14 -10.86 -4.50 48.82
N ASN A 15 -11.58 -4.43 47.69
CA ASN A 15 -11.32 -3.47 46.63
C ASN A 15 -11.67 -2.07 47.13
N THR A 16 -10.67 -1.20 47.26
CA THR A 16 -10.88 0.23 47.51
C THR A 16 -11.35 0.89 46.23
N VAL A 17 -12.67 1.04 46.10
CA VAL A 17 -13.31 1.88 45.08
C VAL A 17 -13.06 3.34 45.46
N LEU A 18 -12.18 4.03 44.73
CA LEU A 18 -12.09 5.49 44.77
C LEU A 18 -13.40 6.05 44.20
N LYS A 19 -14.26 6.56 45.09
CA LYS A 19 -15.43 7.35 44.72
C LYS A 19 -14.96 8.67 44.10
N LEU A 20 -14.94 8.73 42.77
CA LEU A 20 -14.92 9.98 42.03
C LEU A 20 -16.29 10.64 42.17
N SER A 21 -16.37 11.64 43.04
CA SER A 21 -17.51 12.55 43.09
C SER A 21 -17.52 13.40 41.81
N ASN A 22 -18.49 13.14 40.93
CA ASN A 22 -18.80 14.01 39.80
C ASN A 22 -19.38 15.33 40.32
N GLY A 23 -18.53 16.34 40.47
CA GLY A 23 -18.94 17.74 40.45
C GLY A 23 -18.87 18.26 39.00
N PRO A 24 -19.88 19.00 38.49
CA PRO A 24 -19.75 19.62 37.19
C PRO A 24 -18.76 20.79 37.31
N VAL A 25 -17.52 20.59 36.87
CA VAL A 25 -16.61 21.72 36.58
C VAL A 25 -17.02 22.31 35.23
N VAL A 26 -18.21 22.90 35.19
CA VAL A 26 -18.60 23.82 34.11
C VAL A 26 -18.01 25.18 34.46
N GLY A 27 -16.70 25.29 34.26
CA GLY A 27 -16.04 26.57 34.12
C GLY A 27 -16.21 27.08 32.70
N SER A 28 -17.45 27.29 32.24
CA SER A 28 -17.68 28.10 31.05
C SER A 28 -17.29 29.52 31.44
N ARG A 29 -16.03 29.91 31.17
CA ARG A 29 -15.62 31.32 31.23
C ARG A 29 -16.57 32.05 30.29
N LYS A 30 -17.56 32.76 30.84
CA LYS A 30 -18.36 33.74 30.09
C LYS A 30 -17.38 34.59 29.28
N ARG A 31 -17.55 34.64 27.95
CA ARG A 31 -16.77 35.54 27.09
C ARG A 31 -16.85 36.95 27.69
N PRO A 32 -15.74 37.53 28.17
CA PRO A 32 -15.73 38.93 28.58
C PRO A 32 -15.98 39.78 27.32
N SER A 33 -16.87 40.76 27.43
CA SER A 33 -17.24 41.78 26.41
C SER A 33 -16.64 41.58 25.01
N GLU A 34 -17.44 41.11 24.05
CA GLU A 34 -17.03 40.90 22.65
C GLU A 34 -16.39 42.15 22.01
N GLY A 35 -16.76 43.35 22.46
CA GLY A 35 -16.23 44.61 21.92
C GLY A 35 -14.79 44.98 22.28
N ASN A 36 -14.21 44.44 23.38
CA ASN A 36 -12.82 44.75 23.76
C ASN A 36 -11.85 43.71 23.18
N TYR A 37 -12.24 42.43 23.18
CA TYR A 37 -11.45 41.36 22.58
C TYR A 37 -11.21 41.59 21.09
N GLU A 38 -12.22 42.01 20.33
CA GLU A 38 -12.06 42.20 18.88
C GLU A 38 -11.07 43.33 18.56
N LYS A 39 -11.11 44.44 19.30
CA LYS A 39 -10.16 45.55 19.13
C LYS A 39 -8.73 45.15 19.50
N GLU A 40 -8.56 44.43 20.61
CA GLU A 40 -7.25 43.92 21.04
C GLU A 40 -6.71 42.88 20.05
N LYS A 41 -7.57 42.02 19.50
CA LYS A 41 -7.24 41.03 18.48
C LYS A 41 -6.71 41.71 17.21
N GLU A 42 -7.44 42.69 16.67
CA GLU A 42 -7.02 43.43 15.48
C GLU A 42 -5.70 44.18 15.70
N HIS A 43 -5.50 44.77 16.88
CA HIS A 43 -4.22 45.42 17.20
C HIS A 43 -3.05 44.43 17.26
N CYS A 44 -3.25 43.26 17.88
CA CYS A 44 -2.24 42.19 17.91
C CYS A 44 -1.89 41.68 16.51
N ILE A 45 -2.87 41.52 15.62
CA ILE A 45 -2.63 41.12 14.22
C ILE A 45 -1.80 42.20 13.49
N ALA A 46 -2.15 43.47 13.64
CA ALA A 46 -1.41 44.56 13.02
C ALA A 46 0.05 44.66 13.51
N LEU A 47 0.31 44.31 14.78
CA LEU A 47 1.68 44.21 15.30
C LEU A 47 2.40 42.97 14.74
N PHE A 48 1.71 41.84 14.69
CA PHE A 48 2.24 40.59 14.15
C PHE A 48 2.70 40.74 12.69
N ASP A 49 1.91 41.43 11.86
CA ASP A 49 2.22 41.69 10.45
C ASP A 49 3.45 42.58 10.22
N GLN A 50 3.88 43.34 11.23
CA GLN A 50 5.08 44.20 11.17
C GLN A 50 6.37 43.47 11.57
N TRP A 51 6.26 42.30 12.19
CA TRP A 51 7.40 41.53 12.67
C TRP A 51 8.06 40.71 11.56
N SER A 52 9.31 40.30 11.77
CA SER A 52 9.98 39.38 10.86
C SER A 52 9.38 37.96 10.95
N GLU A 53 9.55 37.14 9.92
CA GLU A 53 9.07 35.74 9.94
C GLU A 53 9.63 34.95 11.13
N ALA A 54 10.87 35.21 11.53
CA ALA A 54 11.49 34.57 12.70
C ALA A 54 10.81 34.98 14.01
N ASP A 55 10.54 36.28 14.17
CA ASP A 55 9.86 36.81 15.36
C ASP A 55 8.40 36.34 15.43
N GLN A 56 7.72 36.24 14.28
CA GLN A 56 6.37 35.71 14.16
C GLN A 56 6.30 34.25 14.63
N VAL A 57 7.25 33.41 14.17
CA VAL A 57 7.32 31.99 14.57
C VAL A 57 7.63 31.87 16.06
N GLU A 58 8.64 32.57 16.58
CA GLU A 58 9.00 32.53 18.00
C GLU A 58 7.80 32.95 18.88
N PHE A 59 7.10 34.02 18.48
CA PHE A 59 5.93 34.51 19.21
C PHE A 59 4.80 33.46 19.24
N VAL A 60 4.47 32.86 18.09
CA VAL A 60 3.44 31.82 18.01
C VAL A 60 3.82 30.58 18.82
N GLU A 61 5.09 30.16 18.80
CA GLU A 61 5.59 29.07 19.64
C GLU A 61 5.41 29.38 21.14
N ARG A 62 5.73 30.61 21.55
CA ARG A 62 5.49 31.08 22.92
C ARG A 62 4.01 31.11 23.28
N LEU A 63 3.11 31.44 22.35
CA LEU A 63 1.67 31.35 22.59
C LEU A 63 1.21 29.89 22.73
N ILE A 64 1.62 29.01 21.80
CA ILE A 64 1.26 27.60 21.81
C ILE A 64 1.76 26.92 23.09
N SER A 65 2.99 27.21 23.55
CA SER A 65 3.54 26.60 24.78
C SER A 65 2.74 26.91 26.05
N ARG A 66 1.92 27.97 26.05
CA ARG A 66 1.06 28.37 27.17
C ARG A 66 -0.36 27.78 27.10
N MET A 67 -0.70 27.10 26.01
CA MET A 67 -2.01 26.49 25.81
C MET A 67 -2.10 25.08 26.40
N CYS A 68 -3.33 24.61 26.66
CA CYS A 68 -3.56 23.25 27.14
C CYS A 68 -3.66 22.24 25.99
N HIS A 69 -3.56 20.95 26.32
CA HIS A 69 -3.59 19.84 25.35
C HIS A 69 -4.83 19.87 24.42
N TYR A 70 -6.00 20.27 24.93
CA TYR A 70 -7.22 20.42 24.13
C TYR A 70 -7.07 21.52 23.06
N GLN A 71 -6.52 22.68 23.42
CA GLN A 71 -6.27 23.78 22.49
C GLN A 71 -5.21 23.40 21.45
N HIS A 72 -4.17 22.66 21.84
CA HIS A 72 -3.20 22.10 20.90
C HIS A 72 -3.87 21.18 19.87
N GLY A 73 -4.80 20.33 20.30
CA GLY A 73 -5.59 19.49 19.40
C GLY A 73 -6.43 20.29 18.40
N HIS A 74 -7.03 21.41 18.84
CA HIS A 74 -7.80 22.31 17.98
C HIS A 74 -6.89 23.01 16.95
N ILE A 75 -5.75 23.56 17.38
CA ILE A 75 -4.77 24.20 16.49
C ILE A 75 -4.23 23.18 15.48
N ASN A 76 -3.84 21.98 15.91
CA ASN A 76 -3.37 20.93 15.03
C ASN A 76 -4.40 20.55 13.96
N SER A 77 -5.69 20.49 14.32
CA SER A 77 -6.77 20.22 13.38
C SER A 77 -6.96 21.37 12.37
N TYR A 78 -6.73 22.62 12.79
CA TYR A 78 -6.77 23.80 11.92
C TYR A 78 -5.56 23.88 10.99
N LEU A 79 -4.36 23.52 11.47
CA LEU A 79 -3.12 23.54 10.69
C LEU A 79 -3.00 22.38 9.70
N LYS A 80 -3.48 21.18 10.05
CA LYS A 80 -3.43 19.98 9.19
C LYS A 80 -3.81 20.24 7.72
N PRO A 81 -4.97 20.84 7.39
CA PRO A 81 -5.34 21.09 5.99
C PRO A 81 -4.47 22.14 5.29
N MET A 82 -3.74 22.99 6.03
CA MET A 82 -2.80 23.96 5.47
C MET A 82 -1.43 23.33 5.16
N LEU A 83 -1.04 22.29 5.91
CA LEU A 83 0.28 21.65 5.81
C LEU A 83 0.28 20.34 5.02
N GLN A 84 -0.82 19.59 5.07
CA GLN A 84 -0.91 18.26 4.49
C GLN A 84 -2.19 18.15 3.67
N ARG A 85 -2.10 17.46 2.53
CA ARG A 85 -3.25 17.21 1.68
C ARG A 85 -3.29 15.75 1.27
N ASP A 86 -4.43 15.12 1.48
CA ASP A 86 -4.70 13.77 0.99
C ASP A 86 -5.11 13.88 -0.48
N PHE A 87 -4.14 13.75 -1.38
CA PHE A 87 -4.39 13.82 -2.82
C PHE A 87 -5.33 12.70 -3.31
N ILE A 88 -5.23 11.51 -2.73
CA ILE A 88 -5.98 10.34 -3.19
C ILE A 88 -7.45 10.44 -2.78
N THR A 89 -7.78 11.15 -1.70
CA THR A 89 -9.18 11.50 -1.36
C THR A 89 -9.64 12.79 -2.04
N ALA A 90 -8.76 13.80 -2.16
CA ALA A 90 -9.13 15.11 -2.69
C ALA A 90 -9.38 15.11 -4.21
N LEU A 91 -8.63 14.32 -4.98
CA LEU A 91 -8.75 14.27 -6.44
C LEU A 91 -10.09 13.62 -6.88
N PRO A 92 -10.50 12.43 -6.38
CA PRO A 92 -11.83 11.87 -6.64
C PRO A 92 -12.97 12.81 -6.24
N ALA A 93 -12.84 13.53 -5.12
CA ALA A 93 -13.85 14.49 -4.68
C ALA A 93 -14.05 15.66 -5.68
N GLN A 94 -13.09 15.89 -6.59
CA GLN A 94 -13.16 16.86 -7.67
C GLN A 94 -13.47 16.22 -9.04
N GLY A 95 -13.76 14.92 -9.10
CA GLY A 95 -13.97 14.17 -10.35
C GLY A 95 -12.68 13.87 -11.13
N LEU A 96 -11.52 13.96 -10.47
CA LEU A 96 -10.20 13.72 -11.04
C LEU A 96 -9.64 12.33 -10.65
N ASP A 97 -10.49 11.31 -10.60
CA ASP A 97 -10.14 9.94 -10.20
C ASP A 97 -8.93 9.40 -10.99
N HIS A 98 -8.91 9.62 -12.30
CA HIS A 98 -7.82 9.20 -13.18
C HIS A 98 -6.44 9.75 -12.78
N ILE A 99 -6.37 10.92 -12.13
CA ILE A 99 -5.10 11.47 -11.64
C ILE A 99 -4.65 10.73 -10.37
N ALA A 100 -5.59 10.45 -9.45
CA ALA A 100 -5.30 9.64 -8.26
C ALA A 100 -4.84 8.24 -8.64
N GLU A 101 -5.52 7.62 -9.61
CA GLU A 101 -5.10 6.34 -10.19
C GLU A 101 -3.71 6.42 -10.82
N ASN A 102 -3.40 7.49 -11.55
CA ASN A 102 -2.10 7.67 -12.18
C ASN A 102 -0.98 7.76 -11.14
N ILE A 103 -1.18 8.53 -10.06
CA ILE A 103 -0.24 8.62 -8.94
C ILE A 103 0.05 7.24 -8.36
N LEU A 104 -1.00 6.48 -8.03
CA LEU A 104 -0.88 5.17 -7.42
C LEU A 104 -0.32 4.11 -8.39
N SER A 105 -0.49 4.29 -9.71
CA SER A 105 0.05 3.37 -10.73
C SER A 105 1.58 3.28 -10.74
N PHE A 106 2.28 4.26 -10.15
CA PHE A 106 3.73 4.25 -10.03
C PHE A 106 4.24 3.33 -8.92
N LEU A 107 3.41 2.98 -7.93
CA LEU A 107 3.81 2.18 -6.77
C LEU A 107 4.23 0.76 -7.16
N ASP A 108 5.19 0.19 -6.43
CA ASP A 108 5.49 -1.24 -6.46
C ASP A 108 4.46 -2.03 -5.63
N ALA A 109 4.47 -3.35 -5.73
CA ALA A 109 3.48 -4.19 -5.06
C ALA A 109 3.42 -3.98 -3.54
N ARG A 110 4.56 -3.81 -2.88
CA ARG A 110 4.61 -3.62 -1.42
C ARG A 110 4.02 -2.27 -1.02
N SER A 111 4.37 -1.20 -1.74
CA SER A 111 3.80 0.12 -1.48
C SER A 111 2.32 0.18 -1.85
N LEU A 112 1.87 -0.54 -2.89
CA LEU A 112 0.46 -0.65 -3.25
C LEU A 112 -0.36 -1.36 -2.16
N CYS A 113 0.14 -2.47 -1.59
CA CYS A 113 -0.49 -3.10 -0.42
C CYS A 113 -0.57 -2.14 0.78
N SER A 114 0.48 -1.34 1.00
CA SER A 114 0.49 -0.35 2.07
C SER A 114 -0.54 0.76 1.83
N ALA A 115 -0.67 1.20 0.57
CA ALA A 115 -1.66 2.19 0.13
C ALA A 115 -3.10 1.70 0.35
N GLU A 116 -3.40 0.42 0.12
CA GLU A 116 -4.72 -0.18 0.40
C GLU A 116 -5.12 -0.13 1.88
N LEU A 117 -4.14 -0.06 2.79
CA LEU A 117 -4.37 -0.05 4.24
C LEU A 117 -4.44 1.37 4.84
N VAL A 118 -4.24 2.42 4.04
CA VAL A 118 -4.26 3.81 4.53
C VAL A 118 -5.67 4.20 5.00
N CYS A 119 -6.67 4.05 4.13
CA CYS A 119 -8.08 4.29 4.46
C CYS A 119 -9.01 3.65 3.42
N LYS A 120 -10.33 3.67 3.69
CA LYS A 120 -11.34 3.11 2.79
C LYS A 120 -11.38 3.78 1.41
N GLU A 121 -11.11 5.08 1.34
CA GLU A 121 -11.12 5.81 0.06
C GLU A 121 -9.91 5.41 -0.80
N TRP A 122 -8.73 5.29 -0.21
CA TRP A 122 -7.54 4.78 -0.91
C TRP A 122 -7.80 3.36 -1.45
N GLN A 123 -8.36 2.47 -0.63
CA GLN A 123 -8.75 1.13 -1.07
C GLN A 123 -9.77 1.17 -2.23
N ARG A 124 -10.75 2.07 -2.18
CA ARG A 124 -11.75 2.27 -3.24
C ARG A 124 -11.09 2.69 -4.55
N VAL A 125 -10.22 3.70 -4.53
CA VAL A 125 -9.50 4.19 -5.72
C VAL A 125 -8.62 3.08 -6.32
N ILE A 126 -7.93 2.31 -5.48
CA ILE A 126 -7.09 1.18 -5.93
C ILE A 126 -7.94 0.08 -6.60
N SER A 127 -9.10 -0.22 -6.01
CA SER A 127 -10.02 -1.25 -6.51
C SER A 127 -10.71 -0.85 -7.80
N GLU A 128 -11.36 0.32 -7.83
CA GLU A 128 -12.09 0.81 -9.00
C GLU A 128 -11.15 1.16 -10.15
N GLY A 129 -9.95 1.69 -9.84
CA GLY A 129 -8.91 1.99 -10.81
C GLY A 129 -8.17 0.77 -11.37
N MET A 130 -8.54 -0.45 -10.95
CA MET A 130 -7.94 -1.72 -11.39
C MET A 130 -6.40 -1.74 -11.28
N LEU A 131 -5.85 -1.19 -10.18
CA LEU A 131 -4.40 -0.95 -10.10
C LEU A 131 -3.57 -2.23 -10.04
N TRP A 132 -4.10 -3.34 -9.50
CA TRP A 132 -3.41 -4.62 -9.56
C TRP A 132 -3.32 -5.16 -10.98
N LYS A 133 -4.36 -4.97 -11.80
CA LYS A 133 -4.33 -5.29 -13.23
C LYS A 133 -3.26 -4.44 -13.93
N LYS A 134 -3.27 -3.12 -13.72
CA LYS A 134 -2.28 -2.19 -14.31
C LYS A 134 -0.85 -2.52 -13.88
N LEU A 135 -0.65 -2.93 -12.62
CA LEU A 135 0.65 -3.37 -12.12
C LEU A 135 1.13 -4.62 -12.87
N ILE A 136 0.29 -5.64 -12.99
CA ILE A 136 0.63 -6.87 -13.73
C ILE A 136 0.90 -6.57 -15.21
N GLU A 137 0.07 -5.74 -15.86
CA GLU A 137 0.27 -5.30 -17.24
C GLU A 137 1.60 -4.56 -17.44
N ARG A 138 1.99 -3.71 -16.48
CA ARG A 138 3.29 -3.03 -16.49
C ARG A 138 4.44 -4.02 -16.37
N MET A 139 4.33 -5.02 -15.49
CA MET A 139 5.34 -6.07 -15.35
C MET A 139 5.46 -6.89 -16.63
N VAL A 140 4.35 -7.33 -17.23
CA VAL A 140 4.34 -8.07 -18.51
C VAL A 140 4.98 -7.26 -19.65
N ARG A 141 4.78 -5.94 -19.68
CA ARG A 141 5.38 -5.08 -20.73
C ARG A 141 6.88 -4.90 -20.57
N THR A 142 7.39 -4.97 -19.34
CA THR A 142 8.77 -4.59 -19.00
C THR A 142 9.68 -5.79 -18.74
N ASP A 143 9.12 -6.92 -18.33
CA ASP A 143 9.86 -8.13 -17.96
C ASP A 143 9.48 -9.32 -18.86
N PRO A 144 10.42 -9.84 -19.67
CA PRO A 144 10.19 -11.01 -20.52
C PRO A 144 9.76 -12.27 -19.77
N LEU A 145 10.17 -12.45 -18.51
CA LEU A 145 9.74 -13.59 -17.70
C LEU A 145 8.23 -13.51 -17.41
N TRP A 146 7.75 -12.33 -17.04
CA TRP A 146 6.32 -12.10 -16.83
C TRP A 146 5.52 -12.31 -18.11
N LYS A 147 6.05 -11.84 -19.24
CA LYS A 147 5.44 -12.08 -20.56
C LYS A 147 5.32 -13.57 -20.86
N GLY A 148 6.41 -14.33 -20.79
CA GLY A 148 6.41 -15.77 -21.06
C GLY A 148 5.52 -16.56 -20.09
N LEU A 149 5.44 -16.17 -18.82
CA LEU A 149 4.51 -16.77 -17.87
C LEU A 149 3.05 -16.46 -18.19
N SER A 150 2.75 -15.25 -18.64
CA SER A 150 1.39 -14.83 -19.01
C SER A 150 0.82 -15.64 -20.17
N GLU A 151 1.66 -15.92 -21.15
CA GLU A 151 1.36 -16.74 -22.33
C GLU A 151 1.20 -18.22 -21.92
N ARG A 152 2.17 -18.78 -21.17
CA ARG A 152 2.17 -20.20 -20.78
C ARG A 152 1.05 -20.58 -19.81
N HIS A 153 0.74 -19.71 -18.85
CA HIS A 153 -0.34 -19.95 -17.88
C HIS A 153 -1.69 -19.34 -18.31
N GLN A 154 -1.75 -18.73 -19.50
CA GLN A 154 -2.99 -18.27 -20.12
C GLN A 154 -3.74 -17.21 -19.30
N TRP A 155 -3.06 -16.43 -18.45
CA TRP A 155 -3.69 -15.27 -17.80
C TRP A 155 -3.58 -13.99 -18.63
N GLU A 156 -2.74 -13.97 -19.67
CA GLU A 156 -2.67 -12.86 -20.64
C GLU A 156 -4.04 -12.56 -21.27
N LYS A 157 -4.90 -13.57 -21.45
CA LYS A 157 -6.25 -13.40 -22.02
C LYS A 157 -7.14 -12.39 -21.29
N TYR A 158 -6.82 -12.08 -20.03
CA TYR A 158 -7.55 -11.11 -19.19
C TYR A 158 -6.87 -9.73 -19.15
N LEU A 159 -5.66 -9.61 -19.71
CA LEU A 159 -4.88 -8.37 -19.76
C LEU A 159 -5.10 -7.61 -21.07
N PHE A 160 -4.81 -6.31 -21.07
CA PHE A 160 -4.82 -5.40 -22.23
C PHE A 160 -6.17 -5.25 -22.94
N LYS A 161 -7.22 -5.90 -22.44
CA LYS A 161 -8.60 -5.75 -22.92
C LYS A 161 -9.29 -4.65 -22.12
N ASN A 162 -9.72 -3.61 -22.84
CA ASN A 162 -10.38 -2.46 -22.24
C ASN A 162 -11.86 -2.75 -21.90
N ARG A 163 -12.55 -3.59 -22.67
CA ARG A 163 -13.99 -3.93 -22.48
C ARG A 163 -14.37 -5.23 -23.19
N THR A 164 -14.10 -6.39 -22.58
CA THR A 164 -14.78 -7.64 -22.93
C THR A 164 -15.80 -7.98 -21.85
N SER A 165 -16.86 -8.73 -22.19
CA SER A 165 -17.98 -9.02 -21.28
C SER A 165 -17.59 -9.74 -19.98
N GLU A 166 -16.37 -10.28 -19.87
CA GLU A 166 -15.86 -11.02 -18.71
C GLU A 166 -14.47 -10.51 -18.29
N VAL A 167 -14.33 -9.25 -17.88
CA VAL A 167 -13.09 -8.81 -17.21
C VAL A 167 -13.18 -9.19 -15.73
N PRO A 168 -12.25 -10.01 -15.20
CA PRO A 168 -12.22 -10.33 -13.77
C PRO A 168 -12.15 -9.07 -12.90
N PRO A 169 -12.72 -9.09 -11.66
CA PRO A 169 -12.64 -7.97 -10.74
C PRO A 169 -11.20 -7.72 -10.26
N ASN A 170 -10.91 -6.55 -9.70
CA ASN A 170 -9.58 -6.20 -9.15
C ASN A 170 -9.07 -7.24 -8.13
N SER A 171 -9.97 -7.84 -7.33
CA SER A 171 -9.66 -8.88 -6.36
C SER A 171 -9.02 -10.13 -6.98
N TYR A 172 -9.39 -10.48 -8.22
CA TYR A 172 -8.74 -11.56 -8.96
C TYR A 172 -7.26 -11.26 -9.17
N TYR A 173 -6.92 -10.07 -9.69
CA TYR A 173 -5.54 -9.66 -9.96
C TYR A 173 -4.73 -9.50 -8.67
N HIS A 174 -5.33 -8.93 -7.61
CA HIS A 174 -4.73 -8.88 -6.28
C HIS A 174 -4.36 -10.29 -5.79
N SER A 175 -5.23 -11.30 -5.98
CA SER A 175 -4.96 -12.69 -5.59
C SER A 175 -3.99 -13.43 -6.52
N LEU A 176 -3.90 -12.98 -7.77
CA LEU A 176 -3.04 -13.57 -8.81
C LEU A 176 -1.58 -13.15 -8.61
N TYR A 177 -1.33 -11.89 -8.25
CA TYR A 177 0.02 -11.35 -8.06
C TYR A 177 0.93 -12.24 -7.18
N PRO A 178 0.55 -12.61 -5.93
CA PRO A 178 1.39 -13.47 -5.10
C PRO A 178 1.60 -14.87 -5.70
N LYS A 179 0.64 -15.40 -6.48
CA LYS A 179 0.81 -16.68 -7.18
C LYS A 179 1.84 -16.59 -8.29
N ILE A 180 1.88 -15.48 -9.03
CA ILE A 180 2.91 -15.22 -10.05
C ILE A 180 4.29 -15.16 -9.39
N ILE A 181 4.43 -14.43 -8.28
CA ILE A 181 5.70 -14.35 -7.54
C ILE A 181 6.15 -15.73 -7.07
N GLN A 182 5.23 -16.53 -6.49
CA GLN A 182 5.54 -17.88 -6.05
C GLN A 182 5.99 -18.79 -7.21
N ASP A 183 5.39 -18.62 -8.39
CA ASP A 183 5.75 -19.38 -9.59
C ASP A 183 7.15 -19.01 -10.10
N ILE A 184 7.48 -17.72 -10.12
CA ILE A 184 8.82 -17.21 -10.45
C ILE A 184 9.86 -17.80 -9.49
N GLU A 185 9.62 -17.76 -8.18
CA GLU A 185 10.49 -18.34 -7.17
C GLU A 185 10.66 -19.86 -7.35
N THR A 186 9.58 -20.56 -7.71
CA THR A 186 9.58 -22.00 -7.97
C THR A 186 10.42 -22.34 -9.20
N ILE A 187 10.30 -21.57 -10.27
CA ILE A 187 11.11 -21.70 -11.48
C ILE A 187 12.58 -21.49 -11.16
N GLU A 188 12.91 -20.42 -10.41
CA GLU A 188 14.29 -20.16 -10.00
C GLU A 188 14.86 -21.29 -9.13
N ALA A 189 14.08 -21.81 -8.19
CA ALA A 189 14.48 -22.95 -7.36
C ALA A 189 14.67 -24.23 -8.20
N ASN A 190 13.83 -24.45 -9.21
CA ASN A 190 13.98 -25.58 -10.14
C ASN A 190 15.30 -25.48 -10.93
N TRP A 191 15.66 -24.29 -11.41
CA TRP A 191 16.96 -24.05 -12.05
C TRP A 191 18.13 -24.30 -11.09
N ARG A 192 18.07 -23.77 -9.86
CA ARG A 192 19.13 -23.95 -8.85
C ARG A 192 19.30 -25.43 -8.43
N CYS A 193 18.21 -26.19 -8.39
CA CYS A 193 18.23 -27.60 -7.97
C CYS A 193 18.30 -28.60 -9.14
N GLY A 194 18.37 -28.14 -10.39
CA GLY A 194 18.37 -29.01 -11.57
C GLY A 194 17.08 -29.81 -11.78
N ARG A 195 15.95 -29.38 -11.23
CA ARG A 195 14.64 -30.03 -11.44
C ARG A 195 14.08 -29.64 -12.80
N HIS A 196 13.97 -30.60 -13.70
CA HIS A 196 13.52 -30.36 -15.08
C HIS A 196 12.75 -31.56 -15.64
N ASN A 197 11.96 -31.32 -16.68
CA ASN A 197 11.35 -32.36 -17.50
C ASN A 197 12.20 -32.56 -18.76
N LEU A 198 12.71 -33.78 -18.97
CA LEU A 198 13.58 -34.10 -20.09
C LEU A 198 12.81 -34.83 -21.20
N GLN A 199 12.61 -34.13 -22.32
CA GLN A 199 12.08 -34.71 -23.56
C GLN A 199 13.23 -35.00 -24.53
N ARG A 200 13.19 -36.15 -25.22
CA ARG A 200 14.22 -36.56 -26.18
C ARG A 200 13.60 -36.76 -27.56
N ILE A 201 14.16 -36.08 -28.56
CA ILE A 201 13.76 -36.20 -29.96
C ILE A 201 14.87 -36.96 -30.71
N GLN A 202 14.52 -38.08 -31.33
CA GLN A 202 15.45 -38.84 -32.16
C GLN A 202 15.34 -38.36 -33.61
N CYS A 203 16.36 -37.66 -34.12
CA CYS A 203 16.36 -37.08 -35.47
C CYS A 203 16.44 -38.11 -36.62
N ARG A 204 16.70 -39.39 -36.31
CA ARG A 204 16.78 -40.52 -37.27
C ARG A 204 17.69 -40.23 -38.49
N SER A 205 18.95 -39.85 -38.24
CA SER A 205 19.97 -39.79 -39.31
C SER A 205 20.43 -41.18 -39.69
N GLU A 206 20.51 -41.45 -41.00
CA GLU A 206 20.82 -42.78 -41.55
C GLU A 206 22.32 -43.12 -41.44
N ASN A 207 23.19 -42.26 -41.98
CA ASN A 207 24.61 -42.60 -42.16
C ASN A 207 25.57 -41.88 -41.20
N SER A 208 25.26 -40.63 -40.84
CA SER A 208 26.12 -39.80 -39.98
C SER A 208 25.31 -39.15 -38.88
N LYS A 209 25.66 -39.44 -37.62
CA LYS A 209 24.94 -38.95 -36.44
C LYS A 209 25.59 -37.68 -35.90
N GLY A 210 24.77 -36.68 -35.59
CA GLY A 210 25.18 -35.43 -34.96
C GLY A 210 24.25 -34.28 -35.33
N VAL A 211 23.93 -33.43 -34.36
CA VAL A 211 23.25 -32.14 -34.56
C VAL A 211 24.29 -31.06 -34.26
N TYR A 212 24.63 -30.24 -35.26
CA TYR A 212 25.66 -29.21 -35.13
C TYR A 212 25.12 -27.89 -34.58
N CYS A 213 23.89 -27.54 -34.98
CA CYS A 213 23.23 -26.32 -34.56
C CYS A 213 21.74 -26.55 -34.38
N LEU A 214 21.11 -25.74 -33.53
CA LEU A 214 19.66 -25.69 -33.35
C LEU A 214 19.21 -24.27 -33.05
N GLN A 215 17.97 -23.95 -33.43
CA GLN A 215 17.23 -22.76 -33.02
C GLN A 215 15.78 -23.18 -32.71
N TYR A 216 15.15 -22.54 -31.74
CA TYR A 216 13.76 -22.83 -31.38
C TYR A 216 12.95 -21.53 -31.19
N ASP A 217 11.65 -21.65 -31.39
CA ASP A 217 10.63 -20.70 -30.95
C ASP A 217 9.49 -21.47 -30.24
N ASP A 218 8.34 -20.83 -30.02
CA ASP A 218 7.21 -21.48 -29.34
C ASP A 218 6.51 -22.55 -30.19
N ASP A 219 6.71 -22.55 -31.51
CA ASP A 219 6.03 -23.45 -32.45
C ASP A 219 6.93 -24.59 -32.96
N LYS A 220 8.23 -24.34 -33.12
CA LYS A 220 9.14 -25.25 -33.82
C LYS A 220 10.57 -25.22 -33.28
N ILE A 221 11.26 -26.34 -33.53
CA ILE A 221 12.70 -26.50 -33.34
C ILE A 221 13.29 -26.82 -34.72
N ILE A 222 14.26 -26.03 -35.16
CA ILE A 222 14.98 -26.21 -36.42
C ILE A 222 16.41 -26.64 -36.08
N SER A 223 16.91 -27.68 -36.75
CA SER A 223 18.18 -28.32 -36.46
C SER A 223 18.99 -28.61 -37.72
N GLY A 224 20.31 -28.37 -37.67
CA GLY A 224 21.25 -28.72 -38.74
C GLY A 224 22.00 -30.00 -38.42
N LEU A 225 21.81 -31.04 -39.24
CA LEU A 225 22.32 -32.39 -39.00
C LEU A 225 23.59 -32.68 -39.80
N ARG A 226 24.37 -33.66 -39.32
CA ARG A 226 25.62 -34.11 -39.97
C ARG A 226 25.41 -34.83 -41.30
N ASP A 227 24.21 -35.31 -41.58
CA ASP A 227 23.82 -35.94 -42.84
C ASP A 227 23.51 -34.91 -43.95
N ASN A 228 23.90 -33.64 -43.75
CA ASN A 228 23.63 -32.50 -44.64
C ASN A 228 22.14 -32.12 -44.77
N SER A 229 21.28 -32.57 -43.85
CA SER A 229 19.88 -32.17 -43.79
C SER A 229 19.59 -31.09 -42.73
N ILE A 230 18.53 -30.32 -42.97
CA ILE A 230 17.90 -29.43 -41.98
C ILE A 230 16.55 -30.06 -41.64
N LYS A 231 16.29 -30.28 -40.35
CA LYS A 231 15.02 -30.83 -39.84
C LYS A 231 14.41 -29.90 -38.80
#